data_AF-A0A4W3IJD8-F1
#
_entry.id   AF-A0A4W3IJD8-F1
#
_cell.length_a   1.000
_cell.length_b   1.000
_cell.length_c   1.000
_cell.angle_alpha   90.00
_cell.angle_beta   90.00
_cell.angle_gamma   90.00
#
_symmetry.space_group_name_H-M   'P 1'
#
loop_
_entity.id
_entity.type
_entity.pdbx_description
1 polymer ?
#
loop_
_entity_poly.entity_id
_entity_poly.type
_entity_poly.pdbx_seq_one_letter_code
_entity_poly.pdbx_strand_id
1 'polypeptide(L)'
;MICLFLGLSNEDIEQTKAIGWVTDIIQEGDHFKMITSLSNRQHVNEFTLGKEAMIHTFTGKKFKVTVNSDGPTRLIGQMDNVKTVTELKGNKLISVSCY
;
A
#
# COMPACT_ATOMS: atom_id res chain seq x y z
N MET A 1 -0.26 3.14 -0.33
CA MET A 1 0.65 2.53 -1.35
C MET A 1 2.09 2.31 -0.86
N ILE A 2 2.39 2.65 0.40
CA ILE A 2 3.77 2.74 0.89
C ILE A 2 4.38 1.38 1.26
N CYS A 3 3.58 0.36 1.60
CA CYS A 3 4.13 -0.97 1.85
C CYS A 3 4.97 -1.52 0.70
N LEU A 4 4.67 -1.12 -0.54
CA LEU A 4 5.42 -1.55 -1.72
C LEU A 4 6.87 -1.02 -1.76
N PHE A 5 7.17 0.10 -1.09
CA PHE A 5 8.51 0.71 -1.09
C PHE A 5 9.35 0.32 0.12
N LEU A 6 8.77 -0.43 1.07
CA LEU A 6 9.51 -0.88 2.23
C LEU A 6 10.62 -1.85 1.80
N GLY A 7 11.85 -1.41 2.02
CA GLY A 7 13.05 -2.16 1.66
C GLY A 7 13.54 -1.96 0.22
N LEU A 8 13.08 -0.92 -0.49
CA LEU A 8 13.72 -0.47 -1.73
C LEU A 8 15.02 0.31 -1.42
N SER A 9 16.02 0.13 -2.27
CA SER A 9 17.24 0.92 -2.26
C SER A 9 17.02 2.31 -2.90
N ASN A 10 17.97 3.24 -2.72
CA ASN A 10 17.92 4.53 -3.40
C ASN A 10 17.94 4.38 -4.94
N GLU A 11 18.62 3.35 -5.44
CA GLU A 11 18.66 3.04 -6.87
C GLU A 11 17.29 2.58 -7.38
N ASP A 12 16.60 1.70 -6.63
CA ASP A 12 15.24 1.28 -6.96
C ASP A 12 14.28 2.49 -6.97
N ILE A 13 14.42 3.41 -6.01
CA ILE A 13 13.59 4.63 -5.92
C ILE A 13 13.79 5.49 -7.18
N GLU A 14 15.03 5.72 -7.61
CA GLU A 14 15.30 6.49 -8.84
C GLU A 14 14.69 5.82 -10.08
N GLN A 15 14.78 4.50 -10.19
CA GLN A 15 14.14 3.76 -11.29
C GLN A 15 12.62 3.92 -11.28
N THR A 16 11.98 3.95 -10.10
CA THR A 16 10.54 4.20 -9.99
C THR A 16 10.13 5.65 -10.27
N LYS A 17 11.03 6.64 -10.18
CA LYS A 17 10.72 8.04 -10.55
C LYS A 17 10.55 8.21 -12.06
N ALA A 18 11.27 7.42 -12.85
CA ALA A 18 11.20 7.45 -14.31
C ALA A 18 9.99 6.66 -14.86
N ILE A 19 9.41 5.76 -14.06
CA ILE A 19 8.36 4.83 -14.48
C ILE A 19 7.10 5.13 -13.67
N GLY A 20 6.10 5.69 -14.33
CA GLY A 20 4.78 5.88 -13.73
C GLY A 20 4.22 4.55 -13.19
N TRP A 21 3.59 4.63 -12.03
CA TRP A 21 2.98 3.51 -11.33
C TRP A 21 1.49 3.80 -11.19
N VAL A 22 0.67 2.80 -11.50
CA VAL A 22 -0.79 2.89 -11.42
C VAL A 22 -1.24 1.90 -10.38
N THR A 23 -2.19 2.28 -9.54
CA THR A 23 -2.82 1.35 -8.60
C THR A 23 -4.32 1.39 -8.72
N ASP A 24 -4.89 0.25 -9.03
CA ASP A 24 -6.33 0.02 -8.97
C ASP A 24 -6.68 -0.47 -7.58
N ILE A 25 -7.71 0.15 -6.98
CA ILE A 25 -8.23 -0.24 -5.67
C ILE A 25 -9.67 -0.65 -5.87
N ILE A 26 -9.95 -1.92 -5.61
CA ILE A 26 -11.30 -2.48 -5.61
C ILE A 26 -11.69 -2.67 -4.16
N GLN A 27 -12.79 -2.03 -3.74
CA GLN A 27 -13.32 -2.11 -2.40
C GLN A 27 -14.70 -2.77 -2.42
N GLU A 28 -14.83 -3.86 -1.68
CA GLU A 28 -16.08 -4.60 -1.49
C GLU A 28 -16.39 -4.68 0.00
N GLY A 29 -17.14 -3.69 0.50
CA GLY A 29 -17.35 -3.51 1.93
C GLY A 29 -16.03 -3.27 2.66
N ASP A 30 -15.67 -4.22 3.54
CA ASP A 30 -14.43 -4.20 4.32
C ASP A 30 -13.26 -4.92 3.63
N HIS A 31 -13.50 -5.57 2.49
CA HIS A 31 -12.46 -6.24 1.72
C HIS A 31 -11.88 -5.30 0.66
N PHE A 32 -10.55 -5.28 0.57
CA PHE A 32 -9.81 -4.44 -0.35
C PHE A 32 -8.86 -5.29 -1.17
N LYS A 33 -8.89 -5.08 -2.49
CA LYS A 33 -7.91 -5.59 -3.44
C LYS A 33 -7.17 -4.44 -4.08
N MET A 34 -5.87 -4.40 -3.87
CA MET A 34 -4.97 -3.41 -4.43
C MET A 34 -4.12 -4.07 -5.52
N ILE A 35 -4.18 -3.51 -6.71
CA ILE A 35 -3.46 -3.98 -7.88
C ILE A 35 -2.53 -2.86 -8.31
N THR A 36 -1.23 -2.99 -8.05
CA THR A 36 -0.25 -1.99 -8.46
C THR A 36 0.54 -2.47 -9.67
N SER A 37 0.56 -1.65 -10.71
CA SER A 37 1.27 -1.89 -11.96
C SER A 37 2.46 -0.96 -12.08
N LEU A 38 3.65 -1.53 -12.30
CA LEU A 38 4.90 -0.82 -12.56
C LEU A 38 5.44 -1.29 -13.92
N SER A 39 5.36 -0.43 -14.93
CA SER A 39 5.66 -0.77 -16.33
C SER A 39 4.91 -2.05 -16.79
N ASN A 40 5.60 -3.20 -16.84
CA ASN A 40 5.07 -4.49 -17.26
C ASN A 40 4.89 -5.50 -16.11
N ARG A 41 5.11 -5.10 -14.86
CA ARG A 41 4.93 -5.96 -13.67
C ARG A 41 3.69 -5.54 -12.91
N GLN A 42 2.91 -6.51 -12.47
CA GLN A 42 1.71 -6.31 -11.67
C GLN A 42 1.89 -6.98 -10.31
N HIS A 43 1.46 -6.30 -9.26
CA HIS A 43 1.52 -6.78 -7.89
C HIS A 43 0.14 -6.66 -7.25
N VAL A 44 -0.36 -7.74 -6.67
CA VAL A 44 -1.69 -7.80 -6.06
C VAL A 44 -1.55 -8.03 -4.56
N ASN A 45 -2.17 -7.15 -3.76
CA ASN A 45 -2.30 -7.30 -2.32
C ASN A 45 -3.77 -7.23 -1.95
N GLU A 46 -4.22 -8.14 -1.10
CA GLU A 46 -5.60 -8.20 -0.61
C GLU A 46 -5.60 -8.17 0.91
N PHE A 47 -6.55 -7.44 1.49
CA PHE A 47 -6.74 -7.39 2.93
C PHE A 47 -8.20 -7.12 3.28
N THR A 48 -8.55 -7.42 4.53
CA THR A 48 -9.85 -7.08 5.10
C THR A 48 -9.62 -6.24 6.34
N LEU A 49 -10.42 -5.18 6.50
CA LEU A 49 -10.28 -4.29 7.66
C LEU A 49 -10.38 -5.06 8.98
N GLY A 50 -9.50 -4.70 9.93
CA GLY A 50 -9.41 -5.31 11.25
C GLY A 50 -8.81 -6.72 11.29
N LYS A 51 -8.44 -7.31 10.15
CA LYS A 51 -7.81 -8.63 10.08
C LYS A 51 -6.33 -8.52 9.69
N GLU A 52 -5.53 -9.42 10.24
CA GLU A 52 -4.14 -9.58 9.80
C GLU A 52 -4.13 -10.12 8.36
N ALA A 53 -3.36 -9.47 7.50
CA ALA A 53 -3.11 -9.88 6.13
C ALA A 53 -1.60 -9.97 5.88
N MET A 54 -1.23 -10.91 5.01
CA MET A 54 0.14 -11.01 4.53
C MET A 54 0.25 -10.22 3.22
N ILE A 55 1.04 -9.15 3.24
CA ILE A 55 1.29 -8.36 2.03
C ILE A 55 2.72 -8.57 1.54
N HIS A 56 2.92 -8.31 0.25
CA HIS A 56 4.23 -8.42 -0.40
C HIS A 56 4.63 -7.07 -1.01
N THR A 57 5.93 -6.83 -1.04
CA THR A 57 6.53 -5.62 -1.63
C THR A 57 7.05 -5.91 -3.03
N PHE A 58 7.41 -4.87 -3.79
CA PHE A 58 8.06 -5.06 -5.09
C PHE A 58 9.41 -5.79 -5.01
N THR A 59 10.06 -5.77 -3.84
CA THR A 59 11.30 -6.52 -3.59
C THR A 59 11.04 -7.98 -3.22
N GLY A 60 9.78 -8.42 -3.17
CA GLY A 60 9.38 -9.77 -2.78
C GLY A 60 9.38 -10.02 -1.27
N LYS A 61 9.67 -9.00 -0.45
CA LYS A 61 9.58 -9.09 1.02
C LYS A 61 8.12 -9.21 1.45
N LYS A 62 7.89 -9.98 2.51
CA LYS A 62 6.55 -10.25 3.05
C LYS A 62 6.42 -9.60 4.43
N PHE A 63 5.30 -8.93 4.68
CA PHE A 63 5.04 -8.26 5.96
C PHE A 63 3.61 -8.47 6.43
N LYS A 64 3.45 -8.76 7.73
CA LYS A 64 2.12 -8.89 8.34
C LYS A 64 1.60 -7.50 8.63
N VAL A 65 0.44 -7.18 8.09
CA VAL A 65 -0.20 -5.89 8.25
C VAL A 65 -1.61 -6.06 8.80
N THR A 66 -2.02 -5.17 9.68
CA THR A 66 -3.42 -4.97 10.02
C THR A 66 -3.83 -3.58 9.57
N VAL A 67 -4.88 -3.49 8.75
CA VAL A 67 -5.40 -2.21 8.27
C VAL A 67 -6.75 -1.96 8.94
N ASN A 68 -6.91 -0.76 9.49
CA ASN A 68 -8.16 -0.30 10.08
C ASN A 68 -8.63 0.98 9.38
N SER A 69 -9.91 1.29 9.45
CA SER A 69 -10.45 2.59 9.03
C SER A 69 -10.52 3.56 10.21
N ASP A 70 -10.35 4.84 9.91
CA ASP A 70 -10.57 5.97 10.84
C ASP A 70 -11.55 6.94 10.17
N GLY A 71 -12.82 6.53 10.13
CA GLY A 71 -13.84 7.19 9.33
C GLY A 71 -13.86 6.73 7.86
N PRO A 72 -14.63 7.41 7.00
CA PRO A 72 -14.99 6.90 5.68
C PRO A 72 -13.87 6.99 4.63
N THR A 73 -12.91 7.88 4.83
CA THR A 73 -11.90 8.21 3.81
C THR A 73 -10.46 7.97 4.26
N ARG A 74 -10.26 7.42 5.47
CA ARG A 74 -8.93 7.28 6.07
C ARG A 74 -8.68 5.84 6.52
N LEU A 75 -7.53 5.32 6.14
CA LEU A 75 -7.03 4.00 6.50
C LEU A 75 -5.75 4.16 7.33
N ILE A 76 -5.63 3.33 8.35
CA ILE A 76 -4.46 3.21 9.22
C ILE A 76 -3.92 1.79 9.09
N GLY A 77 -2.77 1.64 8.44
CA GLY A 77 -2.05 0.38 8.37
C GLY A 77 -1.00 0.30 9.47
N GLN A 78 -0.95 -0.82 10.19
CA GLN A 78 0.06 -1.10 11.21
C GLN A 78 0.84 -2.34 10.83
N MET A 79 2.17 -2.25 10.89
CA MET A 79 3.09 -3.27 10.41
C MET A 79 4.39 -3.17 11.22
N ASP A 80 4.71 -4.15 12.06
CA ASP A 80 5.86 -4.08 12.99
C ASP A 80 6.07 -2.67 13.60
N ASN A 81 7.17 -1.99 13.27
CA ASN A 81 7.51 -0.64 13.76
C ASN A 81 7.02 0.50 12.83
N VAL A 82 6.30 0.17 11.75
CA VAL A 82 5.84 1.13 10.74
C VAL A 82 4.34 1.35 10.90
N LYS A 83 3.97 2.63 11.04
CA LYS A 83 2.58 3.06 10.96
C LYS A 83 2.36 3.82 9.67
N THR A 84 1.31 3.47 8.95
CA THR A 84 0.92 4.12 7.71
C THR A 84 -0.46 4.75 7.85
N VAL A 85 -0.63 5.92 7.25
CA VAL A 85 -1.92 6.60 7.14
C VAL A 85 -2.16 6.86 5.66
N THR A 86 -3.28 6.40 5.14
CA THR A 86 -3.70 6.65 3.76
C THR A 86 -5.06 7.30 3.76
N GLU A 87 -5.18 8.47 3.14
CA GLU A 87 -6.38 9.30 3.19
C GLU A 87 -6.80 9.73 1.78
N LEU A 88 -8.08 9.58 1.46
CA LEU A 88 -8.69 10.09 0.24
C LEU A 88 -9.13 11.55 0.47
N LYS A 89 -8.50 12.48 -0.24
CA LYS A 89 -8.85 13.91 -0.26
C LYS A 89 -9.34 14.33 -1.64
N GLY A 90 -10.66 14.41 -1.80
CA GLY A 90 -11.29 14.66 -3.10
C GLY A 90 -10.94 13.54 -4.08
N ASN A 91 -10.22 13.89 -5.15
CA ASN A 91 -9.76 12.94 -6.17
C ASN A 91 -8.29 12.49 -5.97
N LYS A 92 -7.68 12.77 -4.81
CA LYS A 92 -6.28 12.41 -4.52
C LYS A 92 -6.21 11.44 -3.35
N LEU A 93 -5.41 10.39 -3.51
CA LEU A 93 -5.05 9.50 -2.43
C LEU A 93 -3.69 9.93 -1.86
N ILE A 94 -3.65 10.33 -0.59
CA ILE A 94 -2.43 10.76 0.10
C ILE A 94 -2.02 9.66 1.08
N SER A 95 -0.78 9.22 1.01
CA SER A 95 -0.25 8.17 1.90
C SER A 95 0.98 8.74 2.62
N VAL A 96 1.04 8.55 3.94
CA VAL A 96 2.15 8.94 4.82
C VAL A 96 2.55 7.74 5.64
N SER A 97 3.84 7.56 5.90
CA SER A 97 4.34 6.49 6.77
C SER A 97 5.36 7.05 7.75
N CYS A 98 5.24 6.61 8.99
CA CYS A 98 6.16 6.93 10.07
C CYS A 98 6.91 5.66 10.47
N TYR A 99 8.23 5.81 10.62
CA TYR A 99 9.16 4.82 11.15
C TYR A 99 9.51 5.18 12.59
#